data_AF-A0A9D4K558-F1
#
_entry.id   AF-A0A9D4K558-F1
#
_cell.length_a   1.000
_cell.length_b   1.000
_cell.length_c   1.000
_cell.angle_alpha   90.00
_cell.angle_beta   90.00
_cell.angle_gamma   90.00
#
_symmetry.space_group_name_H-M   'P 1'
#
loop_
_entity.id
_entity.type
_entity.pdbx_description
1 polymer ?
#
loop_
_entity_poly.entity_id
_entity_poly.type
_entity_poly.pdbx_seq_one_letter_code
_entity_poly.pdbx_strand_id
1 'polypeptide(L)' 'MEDILSALPETEVKGDVGRSTSFEVTINGHLMFSKLKTKGFPISKDVIKQIEVAKQGGKCEEITNSESPGCTIL' A
#
# COMPACT_ATOMS: atom_id res chain seq x y z
N MET A 1 -5.61 -7.60 -6.57
CA MET A 1 -4.52 -7.65 -5.56
C MET A 1 -3.63 -8.88 -5.81
N GLU A 2 -3.69 -9.44 -7.01
CA GLU A 2 -2.89 -10.61 -7.40
C GLU A 2 -1.42 -10.26 -7.68
N ASP A 3 -1.10 -9.04 -8.12
CA ASP A 3 0.28 -8.63 -8.41
C ASP A 3 1.22 -8.75 -7.20
N ILE A 4 0.70 -8.47 -5.99
CA ILE A 4 1.50 -8.57 -4.75
C ILE A 4 1.76 -10.03 -4.40
N LEU A 5 0.73 -10.88 -4.49
CA LEU A 5 0.86 -12.32 -4.24
C LEU A 5 1.77 -13.00 -5.28
N SER A 6 1.76 -12.52 -6.53
CA SER A 6 2.65 -13.02 -7.57
C SER A 6 4.11 -12.60 -7.35
N ALA A 7 4.36 -11.40 -6.83
CA ALA A 7 5.69 -10.93 -6.52
C ALA A 7 6.24 -11.54 -5.22
N LEU A 8 5.37 -11.77 -4.24
CA LEU A 8 5.70 -12.23 -2.89
C LEU A 8 4.73 -13.33 -2.43
N PRO A 9 4.84 -14.55 -2.97
CA PRO A 9 3.91 -15.65 -2.69
C PRO A 9 3.95 -16.13 -1.23
N GLU A 10 5.03 -15.82 -0.53
CA GLU A 10 5.26 -16.12 0.88
C GLU A 10 4.67 -15.05 1.83
N THR A 11 4.08 -13.98 1.29
CA THR A 11 3.40 -12.95 2.10
C THR A 11 1.91 -13.23 2.16
N GLU A 12 1.36 -13.25 3.38
CA GLU A 12 -0.07 -13.34 3.60
C GLU A 12 -0.72 -11.96 3.42
N VAL A 13 -1.55 -11.81 2.39
CA VAL A 13 -2.34 -10.59 2.16
C VAL A 13 -3.72 -10.78 2.76
N LYS A 14 -4.05 -9.99 3.79
CA LYS A 14 -5.38 -9.92 4.40
C LYS A 14 -6.04 -8.60 4.05
N GLY A 15 -7.27 -8.67 3.52
CA GLY A 15 -8.12 -7.51 3.29
C GLY A 15 -9.19 -7.44 4.37
N ASP A 16 -9.23 -6.34 5.11
CA ASP A 16 -10.27 -6.08 6.10
C ASP A 16 -11.18 -4.93 5.62
N VAL A 17 -12.46 -4.97 5.99
CA VAL A 17 -13.42 -3.93 5.58
C VAL A 17 -13.31 -2.76 6.54
N GLY A 18 -12.47 -1.79 6.16
CA GLY A 18 -12.29 -0.56 6.91
C GLY A 18 -13.47 0.42 6.80
N ARG A 19 -13.27 1.62 7.35
CA ARG A 19 -14.23 2.72 7.26
C ARG A 19 -14.53 3.05 5.79
N SER A 20 -15.79 3.34 5.49
CA SER A 20 -16.24 3.75 4.15
C SER A 20 -15.31 4.83 3.57
N THR A 21 -14.83 4.61 2.34
CA THR A 21 -13.87 5.43 1.57
C THR A 21 -12.41 5.43 2.01
N SER A 22 -12.06 4.78 3.13
CA SER A 22 -10.66 4.56 3.53
C SER A 22 -10.02 3.41 2.76
N PHE A 23 -8.72 3.50 2.54
CA PHE A 23 -7.88 2.39 2.10
C PHE A 23 -6.54 2.50 2.81
N GLU A 24 -6.26 1.54 3.68
CA GLU A 24 -5.11 1.53 4.55
C GLU A 24 -4.32 0.25 4.33
N VAL A 25 -3.01 0.37 4.16
CA VAL A 25 -2.12 -0.77 3.98
C VAL A 25 -1.23 -0.87 5.19
N THR A 26 -1.25 -2.03 5.83
CA THR A 26 -0.49 -2.29 7.05
C THR A 26 0.46 -3.46 6.78
N ILE A 27 1.75 -3.27 7.07
CA ILE A 27 2.78 -4.30 6.89
C ILE A 27 3.36 -4.62 8.27
N ASN A 28 3.34 -5.89 8.69
CA ASN A 28 3.77 -6.32 10.03
C ASN A 28 3.11 -5.52 11.19
N GLY A 29 1.85 -5.11 11.03
CA GLY A 29 1.13 -4.33 12.04
C GLY A 29 1.42 -2.83 12.04
N HIS A 30 2.30 -2.33 11.17
CA HIS A 30 2.56 -0.89 11.00
C HIS A 30 1.81 -0.32 9.79
N LEU A 31 1.09 0.78 10.00
CA LEU A 31 0.40 1.51 8.93
C LEU A 31 1.44 2.11 7.98
N MET A 32 1.48 1.59 6.75
CA MET A 32 2.44 1.99 5.71
C MET A 32 1.83 2.89 4.66
N PHE A 33 0.51 2.85 4.48
CA PHE A 33 -0.18 3.74 3.55
C PHE A 33 -1.57 4.06 4.07
N SER A 34 -2.00 5.30 3.87
CA SER A 34 -3.38 5.71 4.09
C SER A 34 -3.84 6.57 2.92
N LYS A 35 -4.85 6.09 2.20
CA LYS A 35 -5.51 6.82 1.11
C LYS A 35 -6.05 8.17 1.56
N LEU A 36 -6.45 8.32 2.82
CA LEU A 36 -6.92 9.60 3.34
C LEU A 36 -5.80 10.65 3.40
N LYS A 37 -4.56 10.22 3.64
CA LYS A 37 -3.38 11.10 3.65
C LYS A 37 -2.92 11.45 2.24
N THR A 38 -2.80 10.45 1.37
CA THR A 38 -2.24 10.60 0.02
C THR A 38 -3.28 11.03 -1.02
N LYS A 39 -4.58 10.91 -0.71
CA LYS A 39 -5.73 11.20 -1.59
C LYS A 39 -5.82 10.32 -2.84
N GLY A 40 -5.06 9.24 -2.92
CA GLY A 40 -5.03 8.32 -4.05
C GLY A 40 -4.89 6.86 -3.61
N PHE A 41 -4.82 5.96 -4.58
CA PHE A 41 -4.49 4.56 -4.32
C PHE A 41 -2.97 4.35 -4.34
N PRO A 42 -2.44 3.41 -3.54
CA PRO A 42 -1.01 3.14 -3.54
C PRO A 42 -0.61 2.43 -4.84
N ILE A 43 0.57 2.73 -5.36
CA ILE A 43 1.11 2.06 -6.54
C ILE A 43 1.60 0.67 -6.13
N SER A 44 1.15 -0.39 -6.81
CA SER A 44 1.50 -1.78 -6.48
C SER A 44 3.01 -2.02 -6.34
N LYS A 45 3.83 -1.39 -7.20
CA LYS A 45 5.30 -1.50 -7.14
C LYS A 45 5.89 -0.93 -5.85
N ASP A 46 5.35 0.18 -5.36
CA ASP A 46 5.80 0.82 -4.12
C ASP A 46 5.45 -0.07 -2.92
N VAL A 47 4.25 -0.64 -2.93
CA VAL A 47 3.80 -1.60 -1.91
C VAL A 47 4.72 -2.82 -1.87
N ILE A 48 5.02 -3.44 -3.01
CA ILE A 48 5.91 -4.62 -3.09
C ILE A 48 7.30 -4.28 -2.53
N LYS A 49 7.86 -3.13 -2.91
CA LYS A 49 9.17 -2.68 -2.43
C LYS A 49 9.18 -2.52 -0.90
N GLN A 50 8.14 -1.94 -0.32
CA GLN A 50 8.05 -1.79 1.14
C GLN A 50 7.88 -3.13 1.85
N ILE A 51 7.17 -4.10 1.26
CA ILE A 51 7.08 -5.44 1.82
C ILE A 51 8.45 -6.14 1.78
N GLU A 52 9.22 -6.02 0.69
CA GLU A 52 10.59 -6.55 0.62
C GLU A 52 11.50 -5.92 1.68
N VAL A 53 11.46 -4.60 1.85
CA VAL A 53 12.21 -3.91 2.89
C VAL A 53 11.81 -4.40 4.28
N ALA A 54 10.50 -4.53 4.53
CA ALA A 54 9.97 -5.07 5.79
C ALA A 54 10.46 -6.49 6.07
N LYS A 55 10.46 -7.35 5.03
CA LYS A 55 10.91 -8.74 5.11
C LYS A 55 12.40 -8.84 5.44
N GLN A 56 13.22 -7.93 4.93
CA GLN A 56 14.65 -7.86 5.23
C GLN A 56 14.96 -7.28 6.63
N GLY A 57 13.93 -6.88 7.39
CA GLY A 57 14.11 -6.17 8.67
C GLY A 57 14.51 -4.71 8.50
N GLY A 58 14.40 -4.17 7.29
CA GLY A 58 14.64 -2.76 7.00
C GLY A 58 13.52 -1.88 7.54
N LYS A 59 13.83 -0.60 7.72
CA LYS A 59 12.85 0.40 8.19
C LYS A 59 11.85 0.68 7.07
N CYS A 60 10.63 0.18 7.20
CA CYS A 60 9.54 0.48 6.29
C CYS A 60 9.13 1.95 6.46
N GLU A 61 9.04 2.70 5.37
CA GLU A 61 8.63 4.11 5.38
C GLU A 61 7.20 4.27 4.83
N GLU A 62 6.50 5.31 5.30
CA GLU A 62 5.14 5.59 4.82
C GLU A 62 5.17 5.91 3.32
N ILE A 63 4.41 5.14 2.54
CA ILE A 63 4.23 5.37 1.10
C ILE A 63 3.42 6.66 0.96
N THR A 64 4.07 7.72 0.47
CA THR A 64 3.41 9.00 0.16
C THR A 64 3.03 9.11 -1.31
N ASN A 65 3.52 8.19 -2.14
CA ASN A 65 3.24 8.14 -3.56
C ASN A 65 1.89 7.45 -3.81
N SER A 66 0.99 8.16 -4.46
CA SER A 66 -0.30 7.61 -4.86
C SER A 66 -0.64 8.07 -6.25
N GLU A 67 -1.33 7.22 -7.02
CA GLU A 67 -2.02 7.68 -8.22
C GLU A 67 -3.14 8.62 -7.80
N SER A 68 -2.86 9.91 -7.83
CA SER A 68 -3.87 10.96 -7.75
C SER A 68 -4.74 10.81 -9.00
N PRO A 69 -6.08 10.74 -8.89
CA PRO A 69 -6.91 10.96 -10.06
C PRO A 69 -6.59 12.38 -10.54
N GLY A 70 -5.96 12.48 -11.70
CA GLY A 70 -5.48 13.73 -12.27
C GLY A 70 -6.58 14.79 -12.20
N CYS A 71 -6.21 15.99 -11.78
CA CYS A 71 -7.02 17.17 -11.99
C CYS A 71 -7.00 17.46 -13.50
N THR A 72 -7.83 16.74 -14.27
CA THR A 72 -8.22 17.18 -15.61
C THR A 72 -9.30 18.22 -15.40
N ILE A 73 -8.94 19.49 -15.55
CA ILE A 73 -9.93 20.52 -15.86
C ILE A 73 -10.56 20.10 -17.19
N LEU A 74 -11.85 19.73 -17.17
CA LEU A 74 -12.67 19.52 -18.37
C LEU A 74 -12.89 20.85 -19.10
#